data_AF-A0A8D9ECL2-F1
#
_entry.id   AF-A0A8D9ECL2-F1
#
_cell.length_a   1.000
_cell.length_b   1.000
_cell.length_c   1.000
_cell.angle_alpha   90.00
_cell.angle_beta   90.00
_cell.angle_gamma   90.00
#
_symmetry.space_group_name_H-M   'P 1'
#
loop_
_entity.id
_entity.type
_entity.pdbx_description
1 polymer ?
#
loop_
_entity_poly.entity_id
_entity_poly.type
_entity_poly.pdbx_seq_one_letter_code
_entity_poly.pdbx_strand_id
1 'polypeptide(L)'
;MLSSVDTGGRRKAKLLLSHHSAFAMSSHILPLLFLNLGGEMVYILNQRLSAQKIKNDKAKQVLNDITSIMLNEKFLDELFKPQKIYNKDALKNLFHDLAHASIMRLNEASMNKLYDLMTMVFKYQILAAREPRDLILISLNHMDAMRSLVQTSQVQKQLDACYYLVMKMYGQMTDGELQRVRFSILNFFQDIRIRVSIFLRKGVQNNDGSFVIPSDLTISYDMTVGNRFKRTRMVVKIVLT
;
A
#
# COMPACT_ATOMS: atom_id res chain seq x y z
N MET A 1 20.10 38.02 14.41
CA MET A 1 20.38 37.01 13.37
C MET A 1 19.77 35.69 13.82
N LEU A 2 18.56 35.36 13.37
CA LEU A 2 17.95 34.05 13.60
C LEU A 2 17.68 33.43 12.23
N SER A 3 18.24 32.24 12.08
CA SER A 3 18.45 31.48 10.88
C SER A 3 17.15 31.00 10.26
N SER A 4 17.10 31.11 8.95
CA SER A 4 16.11 30.55 8.05
C SER A 4 16.19 29.01 8.11
N VAL A 5 15.18 28.37 8.69
CA VAL A 5 15.05 26.91 8.70
C VAL A 5 13.71 26.50 8.08
N ASP A 6 13.82 25.64 7.08
CA ASP A 6 12.80 24.73 6.55
C ASP A 6 11.52 25.32 5.90
N THR A 7 11.71 25.93 4.73
CA THR A 7 10.62 26.24 3.78
C THR A 7 10.56 25.26 2.60
N GLY A 8 11.54 24.35 2.48
CA GLY A 8 11.67 23.41 1.36
C GLY A 8 10.69 22.22 1.41
N GLY A 9 10.50 21.62 2.59
CA GLY A 9 9.56 20.50 2.76
C GLY A 9 8.09 20.94 2.60
N ARG A 10 7.77 22.14 3.07
CA ARG A 10 6.42 22.75 2.97
C ARG A 10 5.97 22.99 1.54
N ARG A 11 6.87 23.35 0.62
CA ARG A 11 6.51 23.58 -0.78
C ARG A 11 6.30 22.28 -1.54
N LYS A 12 7.11 21.24 -1.32
CA LYS A 12 6.92 19.94 -2.01
C LYS A 12 5.64 19.22 -1.59
N ALA A 13 5.34 19.16 -0.29
CA ALA A 13 4.11 18.50 0.19
C ALA A 13 2.84 19.21 -0.28
N LYS A 14 2.85 20.55 -0.34
CA LYS A 14 1.70 21.35 -0.77
C LYS A 14 1.52 21.36 -2.30
N LEU A 15 2.62 21.26 -3.06
CA LEU A 15 2.60 21.18 -4.52
C LEU A 15 2.07 19.82 -5.02
N LEU A 16 2.27 18.75 -4.25
CA LEU A 16 1.73 17.42 -4.55
C LEU A 16 0.20 17.30 -4.38
N LEU A 17 -0.43 18.28 -3.72
CA LEU A 17 -1.84 18.22 -3.30
C LEU A 17 -2.77 19.17 -4.07
N SER A 18 -2.24 20.07 -4.89
CA SER A 18 -3.04 21.07 -5.60
C SER A 18 -3.09 20.76 -7.10
N HIS A 19 -4.14 20.07 -7.54
CA HIS A 19 -4.90 20.24 -8.80
C HIS A 19 -5.56 18.91 -9.23
N HIS A 20 -6.78 19.04 -9.78
CA HIS A 20 -7.55 18.07 -10.60
C HIS A 20 -8.81 17.41 -10.00
N SER A 21 -9.73 17.14 -10.93
CA SER A 21 -11.19 17.13 -10.80
C SER A 21 -11.80 15.75 -10.52
N ALA A 22 -12.81 15.77 -9.63
CA ALA A 22 -14.01 14.93 -9.44
C ALA A 22 -14.00 13.39 -9.60
N PHE A 23 -14.19 12.70 -8.46
CA PHE A 23 -15.19 11.63 -8.26
C PHE A 23 -15.63 11.64 -6.78
N ALA A 24 -16.93 11.56 -6.47
CA ALA A 24 -17.44 11.53 -5.09
C ALA A 24 -17.59 10.08 -4.63
N MET A 25 -16.55 9.51 -4.04
CA MET A 25 -16.56 8.20 -3.39
C MET A 25 -15.80 8.30 -2.07
N SER A 26 -16.32 7.60 -1.04
CA SER A 26 -15.94 7.60 0.38
C SER A 26 -14.69 8.44 0.74
N SER A 27 -14.89 9.42 1.61
CA SER A 27 -13.87 10.35 2.14
C SER A 27 -12.66 9.68 2.82
N HIS A 28 -12.66 8.34 2.98
CA HIS A 28 -11.67 7.60 3.75
C HIS A 28 -11.00 6.48 2.96
N ILE A 29 -10.98 6.53 1.63
CA ILE A 29 -10.37 5.46 0.81
C ILE A 29 -8.86 5.64 0.69
N LEU A 30 -8.42 6.89 0.49
CA LEU A 30 -7.06 7.21 0.12
C LEU A 30 -6.00 6.74 1.13
N PRO A 31 -6.20 6.83 2.46
CA PRO A 31 -5.22 6.30 3.40
C PRO A 31 -4.95 4.80 3.19
N LEU A 32 -6.00 3.99 3.02
CA LEU A 32 -5.82 2.55 2.75
C LEU A 32 -5.16 2.30 1.40
N LEU A 33 -5.55 3.01 0.34
CA LEU A 33 -4.88 2.86 -0.97
C LEU A 33 -3.39 3.15 -0.86
N PHE A 34 -3.04 4.30 -0.29
CA PHE A 34 -1.66 4.75 -0.19
C PHE A 34 -0.81 3.84 0.70
N LEU A 35 -1.30 3.49 1.90
CA LEU A 35 -0.55 2.67 2.84
C LEU A 35 -0.32 1.25 2.33
N ASN A 36 -1.32 0.61 1.74
CA ASN A 36 -1.17 -0.76 1.24
C ASN A 36 -0.30 -0.81 -0.02
N LEU A 37 -0.47 0.12 -0.97
CA LEU A 37 0.42 0.20 -2.13
C LEU A 37 1.86 0.52 -1.69
N GLY A 38 2.04 1.41 -0.72
CA GLY A 38 3.34 1.69 -0.12
C GLY A 38 3.98 0.48 0.56
N GLY A 39 3.19 -0.32 1.29
CA GLY A 39 3.62 -1.61 1.84
C GLY A 39 4.14 -2.56 0.77
N GLU A 40 3.37 -2.76 -0.30
CA GLU A 40 3.78 -3.57 -1.46
C GLU A 40 5.05 -3.02 -2.13
N MET A 41 5.19 -1.70 -2.21
CA MET A 41 6.37 -1.06 -2.76
C MET A 41 7.63 -1.40 -1.95
N VAL A 42 7.61 -1.16 -0.64
CA VAL A 42 8.73 -1.45 0.27
C VAL A 42 9.12 -2.92 0.18
N TYR A 43 8.09 -3.77 0.12
CA TYR A 43 8.25 -5.20 -0.02
C TYR A 43 8.95 -5.63 -1.33
N ILE A 44 8.43 -5.20 -2.48
CA ILE A 44 8.97 -5.55 -3.80
C ILE A 44 10.40 -5.00 -3.93
N LEU A 45 10.65 -3.81 -3.39
CA LEU A 45 11.99 -3.23 -3.39
C LEU A 45 12.97 -4.04 -2.54
N ASN A 46 12.58 -4.46 -1.34
CA ASN A 46 13.41 -5.32 -0.49
C ASN A 46 13.81 -6.61 -1.23
N GLN A 47 12.86 -7.24 -1.94
CA GLN A 47 13.15 -8.43 -2.75
C GLN A 47 14.10 -8.15 -3.90
N ARG A 48 13.88 -7.07 -4.66
CA ARG A 48 14.74 -6.70 -5.79
C ARG A 48 16.17 -6.40 -5.34
N LEU A 49 16.31 -5.65 -4.24
CA LEU A 49 17.61 -5.33 -3.63
C LEU A 49 18.32 -6.61 -3.17
N SER A 50 17.59 -7.54 -2.56
CA SER A 50 18.12 -8.84 -2.13
C SER A 50 18.56 -9.71 -3.31
N ALA A 51 17.74 -9.80 -4.37
CA ALA A 51 18.05 -10.56 -5.58
C ALA A 51 19.28 -10.02 -6.32
N GLN A 52 19.48 -8.70 -6.29
CA GLN A 52 20.67 -8.03 -6.82
C GLN A 52 21.89 -8.10 -5.88
N LYS A 53 21.75 -8.75 -4.71
CA LYS A 53 22.80 -8.86 -3.69
C LYS A 53 23.39 -7.51 -3.27
N ILE A 54 22.55 -6.49 -3.19
CA ILE A 54 22.95 -5.17 -2.68
C ILE A 54 23.40 -5.31 -1.22
N LYS A 55 24.46 -4.60 -0.83
CA LYS A 55 24.95 -4.59 0.56
C LYS A 55 23.81 -4.27 1.53
N ASN A 56 23.68 -5.05 2.60
CA ASN A 56 22.59 -4.94 3.56
C ASN A 56 22.38 -3.51 4.09
N ASP A 57 23.46 -2.79 4.38
CA ASP A 57 23.35 -1.41 4.91
C ASP A 57 22.71 -0.45 3.89
N LYS A 58 23.10 -0.56 2.61
CA LYS A 58 22.50 0.25 1.54
C LYS A 58 21.06 -0.13 1.28
N ALA A 59 20.74 -1.43 1.28
CA ALA A 59 19.37 -1.90 1.09
C ALA A 59 18.47 -1.38 2.22
N LYS A 60 18.91 -1.51 3.47
CA LYS A 60 18.20 -0.96 4.63
C LYS A 60 18.06 0.55 4.55
N GLN A 61 19.10 1.29 4.16
CA GLN A 61 19.01 2.73 4.00
C GLN A 61 17.90 3.12 3.03
N VAL A 62 17.83 2.48 1.85
CA VAL A 62 16.75 2.71 0.87
C VAL A 62 15.37 2.47 1.48
N LEU A 63 15.18 1.35 2.19
CA LEU A 63 13.88 1.04 2.79
C LEU A 63 13.51 2.01 3.92
N ASN A 64 14.45 2.38 4.79
CA ASN A 64 14.21 3.35 5.86
C ASN A 64 13.87 4.74 5.27
N ASP A 65 14.57 5.19 4.23
CA ASP A 65 14.31 6.49 3.59
C ASP A 65 12.90 6.54 3.00
N ILE A 66 12.51 5.50 2.24
CA ILE A 66 11.18 5.41 1.63
C ILE A 66 10.09 5.40 2.70
N THR A 67 10.21 4.52 3.71
CA THR A 67 9.20 4.42 4.77
C THR A 67 9.13 5.68 5.63
N SER A 68 10.27 6.33 5.91
CA SER A 68 10.33 7.58 6.67
C SER A 68 9.58 8.72 5.98
N ILE A 69 9.76 8.85 4.66
CA ILE A 69 9.07 9.87 3.86
C ILE A 69 7.58 9.55 3.75
N MET A 70 7.26 8.28 3.48
CA MET A 70 5.89 7.81 3.35
C MET A 70 5.05 8.02 4.62
N LEU A 71 5.67 7.84 5.79
CA LEU A 71 5.02 7.96 7.10
C LEU A 71 5.38 9.26 7.82
N ASN A 72 5.73 10.31 7.08
CA ASN A 72 5.96 11.62 7.66
C ASN A 72 4.68 12.12 8.37
N GLU A 73 4.79 12.56 9.61
CA GLU A 73 3.65 12.98 10.45
C GLU A 73 2.75 14.00 9.74
N LYS A 74 3.35 15.06 9.19
CA LYS A 74 2.58 16.11 8.47
C LYS A 74 1.87 15.56 7.24
N PHE A 75 2.52 14.62 6.55
CA PHE A 75 1.90 13.97 5.40
C PHE A 75 0.76 13.05 5.81
N LEU A 76 0.92 12.26 6.88
CA LEU A 76 -0.14 11.40 7.42
C LEU A 76 -1.34 12.22 7.90
N ASP A 77 -1.11 13.36 8.56
CA ASP A 77 -2.20 14.25 8.98
C ASP A 77 -3.03 14.76 7.79
N GLU A 78 -2.40 15.12 6.67
CA GLU A 78 -3.11 15.49 5.45
C GLU A 78 -3.75 14.27 4.77
N LEU A 79 -3.07 13.13 4.73
CA LEU A 79 -3.55 11.90 4.11
C LEU A 79 -4.87 11.42 4.72
N PHE A 80 -4.98 11.49 6.06
CA PHE A 80 -6.14 11.02 6.82
C PHE A 80 -7.28 12.05 6.89
N LYS A 81 -7.13 13.25 6.31
CA LYS A 81 -8.27 14.15 6.15
C LYS A 81 -9.23 13.60 5.10
N PRO A 82 -10.55 13.79 5.30
CA PRO A 82 -11.55 13.57 4.26
C PRO A 82 -11.18 14.25 2.94
N GLN A 83 -10.82 13.46 1.94
CA GLN A 83 -10.44 13.99 0.63
C GLN A 83 -10.90 13.09 -0.50
N LYS A 84 -11.06 13.68 -1.68
CA LYS A 84 -11.40 12.93 -2.90
C LYS A 84 -10.19 12.07 -3.30
N ILE A 85 -10.48 10.94 -3.94
CA ILE A 85 -9.45 10.05 -4.45
C ILE A 85 -8.64 10.77 -5.53
N TYR A 86 -7.31 10.61 -5.51
CA TYR A 86 -6.47 11.01 -6.63
C TYR A 86 -6.89 10.31 -7.92
N ASN A 87 -6.74 10.97 -9.07
CA ASN A 87 -6.75 10.21 -10.32
C ASN A 87 -5.57 9.21 -10.31
N LYS A 88 -5.69 8.13 -11.09
CA LYS A 88 -4.71 7.03 -11.10
C LYS A 88 -3.29 7.52 -11.42
N ASP A 89 -3.18 8.54 -12.27
CA ASP A 89 -1.90 9.12 -12.70
C ASP A 89 -1.20 9.91 -11.59
N ALA A 90 -1.96 10.70 -10.81
CA ALA A 90 -1.41 11.43 -9.67
C ALA A 90 -0.89 10.49 -8.59
N LEU A 91 -1.62 9.40 -8.30
CA LEU A 91 -1.14 8.38 -7.35
C LEU A 91 0.12 7.68 -7.87
N LYS A 92 0.18 7.38 -9.17
CA LYS A 92 1.37 6.80 -9.82
C LYS A 92 2.57 7.75 -9.73
N ASN A 93 2.38 9.04 -10.00
CA ASN A 93 3.44 10.06 -9.90
C ASN A 93 3.93 10.23 -8.46
N LEU A 94 3.02 10.17 -7.48
CA LEU A 94 3.40 10.21 -6.07
C LEU A 94 4.32 9.04 -5.69
N PHE A 95 4.01 7.82 -6.15
CA PHE A 95 4.88 6.66 -5.91
C PHE A 95 6.18 6.70 -6.71
N HIS A 96 6.17 7.27 -7.90
CA HIS A 96 7.39 7.55 -8.65
C HIS A 96 8.32 8.48 -7.84
N ASP A 97 7.80 9.62 -7.38
CA ASP A 97 8.56 10.58 -6.60
C ASP A 97 9.07 9.97 -5.29
N LEU A 98 8.25 9.14 -4.62
CA LEU A 98 8.64 8.42 -3.41
C LEU A 98 9.81 7.45 -3.65
N ALA A 99 9.78 6.68 -4.74
CA ALA A 99 10.86 5.75 -5.09
C ALA A 99 12.20 6.49 -5.25
N HIS A 100 12.13 7.63 -5.92
CA HIS A 100 13.27 8.47 -6.30
C HIS A 100 13.72 9.45 -5.20
N ALA A 101 12.95 9.58 -4.11
CA ALA A 101 13.35 10.36 -2.96
C ALA A 101 14.48 9.69 -2.16
N SER A 102 14.61 8.37 -2.26
CA SER A 102 15.76 7.61 -1.70
C SER A 102 17.01 7.74 -2.58
N ILE A 103 18.13 7.17 -2.14
CA ILE A 103 19.36 7.06 -2.96
C ILE A 103 19.18 6.15 -4.19
N MET A 104 18.19 5.26 -4.19
CA MET A 104 17.93 4.34 -5.29
C MET A 104 17.50 5.11 -6.57
N ARG A 105 17.90 4.60 -7.73
CA ARG A 105 17.52 5.15 -9.05
C ARG A 105 16.96 4.03 -9.90
N LEU A 106 15.66 4.01 -10.09
CA LEU A 106 14.98 3.10 -11.02
C LEU A 106 14.91 3.77 -12.40
N ASN A 107 15.01 2.98 -13.47
CA ASN A 107 14.63 3.49 -14.79
C ASN A 107 13.11 3.44 -14.95
N GLU A 108 12.59 4.17 -15.95
CA GLU A 108 11.15 4.30 -16.19
C GLU A 108 10.46 2.93 -16.36
N ALA A 109 11.06 2.02 -17.13
CA ALA A 109 10.53 0.67 -17.33
C ALA A 109 10.44 -0.12 -16.02
N SER A 110 11.43 0.01 -15.12
CA SER A 110 11.46 -0.68 -13.83
C SER A 110 10.47 -0.08 -12.83
N MET A 111 10.24 1.24 -12.91
CA MET A 111 9.26 1.95 -12.10
C MET A 111 7.82 1.62 -12.55
N ASN A 112 7.55 1.59 -13.85
CA ASN A 112 6.26 1.15 -14.39
C ASN A 112 5.95 -0.29 -13.93
N LYS A 113 6.90 -1.22 -14.10
CA LYS A 113 6.74 -2.61 -13.61
C LYS A 113 6.56 -2.72 -12.10
N LEU A 114 7.16 -1.80 -11.32
CA LEU A 114 6.97 -1.76 -9.87
C LEU A 114 5.53 -1.36 -9.54
N TYR A 115 5.03 -0.27 -10.11
CA TYR A 115 3.68 0.22 -9.86
C TYR A 115 2.61 -0.78 -10.31
N ASP A 116 2.80 -1.39 -11.48
CA ASP A 116 1.90 -2.43 -12.00
C ASP A 116 1.81 -3.63 -11.05
N LEU A 117 2.95 -4.08 -10.53
CA LEU A 117 3.00 -5.20 -9.59
C LEU A 117 2.34 -4.84 -8.26
N MET A 118 2.66 -3.67 -7.68
CA MET A 118 2.02 -3.17 -6.46
C MET A 118 0.49 -3.13 -6.61
N THR A 119 0.02 -2.56 -7.71
CA THR A 119 -1.40 -2.41 -8.03
C THR A 119 -2.09 -3.77 -8.14
N MET A 120 -1.52 -4.70 -8.91
CA MET A 120 -2.13 -6.00 -9.12
C MET A 120 -2.09 -6.87 -7.87
N VAL A 121 -1.02 -6.81 -7.09
CA VAL A 121 -0.94 -7.55 -5.82
C VAL A 121 -1.99 -7.03 -4.86
N PHE A 122 -2.05 -5.72 -4.60
CA PHE A 122 -3.02 -5.17 -3.66
C PHE A 122 -4.47 -5.39 -4.12
N LYS A 123 -4.74 -5.23 -5.43
CA LYS A 123 -6.05 -5.57 -6.03
C LYS A 123 -6.46 -7.02 -5.70
N TYR A 124 -5.54 -7.96 -5.83
CA TYR A 124 -5.81 -9.36 -5.49
C TYR A 124 -6.15 -9.55 -4.01
N GLN A 125 -5.44 -8.89 -3.09
CA GLN A 125 -5.71 -9.00 -1.64
C GLN A 125 -7.14 -8.52 -1.29
N ILE A 126 -7.59 -7.43 -1.92
CA ILE A 126 -8.93 -6.87 -1.71
C ILE A 126 -10.03 -7.74 -2.33
N LEU A 127 -9.76 -8.36 -3.48
CA LEU A 127 -10.66 -9.35 -4.09
C LEU A 127 -10.78 -10.61 -3.22
N ALA A 128 -9.66 -11.07 -2.67
CA ALA A 128 -9.59 -12.26 -1.81
C ALA A 128 -10.13 -12.03 -0.38
N ALA A 129 -10.31 -10.78 0.05
CA ALA A 129 -10.93 -10.45 1.33
C ALA A 129 -12.34 -11.04 1.41
N ARG A 130 -12.69 -11.66 2.54
CA ARG A 130 -14.00 -12.28 2.74
C ARG A 130 -14.90 -11.37 3.55
N GLU A 131 -14.35 -10.76 4.59
CA GLU A 131 -15.05 -9.86 5.50
C GLU A 131 -14.62 -8.41 5.26
N PRO A 132 -15.50 -7.41 5.45
CA PRO A 132 -15.11 -5.99 5.33
C PRO A 132 -13.95 -5.60 6.25
N ARG A 133 -13.84 -6.23 7.42
CA ARG A 133 -12.77 -6.01 8.39
C ARG A 133 -11.40 -6.54 7.94
N ASP A 134 -11.37 -7.45 6.95
CA ASP A 134 -10.11 -7.92 6.38
C ASP A 134 -9.31 -6.77 5.74
N LEU A 135 -9.97 -5.68 5.34
CA LEU A 135 -9.29 -4.47 4.86
C LEU A 135 -8.30 -3.91 5.89
N ILE A 136 -8.75 -3.81 7.15
CA ILE A 136 -7.92 -3.31 8.24
C ILE A 136 -6.78 -4.29 8.46
N LEU A 137 -7.09 -5.60 8.52
CA LEU A 137 -6.09 -6.63 8.74
C LEU A 137 -5.00 -6.65 7.64
N ILE A 138 -5.38 -6.46 6.38
CA ILE A 138 -4.42 -6.33 5.26
C ILE A 138 -3.47 -5.15 5.52
N SER A 139 -4.01 -3.99 5.90
CA SER A 139 -3.19 -2.82 6.23
C SER A 139 -2.29 -3.04 7.42
N LEU A 140 -2.78 -3.61 8.51
CA LEU A 140 -1.96 -3.91 9.67
C LEU A 140 -0.83 -4.90 9.33
N ASN A 141 -1.11 -5.92 8.50
CA ASN A 141 -0.08 -6.84 8.03
C ASN A 141 1.00 -6.13 7.20
N HIS A 142 0.63 -5.19 6.35
CA HIS A 142 1.61 -4.36 5.62
C HIS A 142 2.48 -3.55 6.56
N MET A 143 1.88 -2.97 7.59
CA MET A 143 2.60 -2.20 8.60
C MET A 143 3.56 -3.05 9.41
N ASP A 144 3.14 -4.23 9.86
CA ASP A 144 4.01 -5.18 10.57
C ASP A 144 5.13 -5.72 9.68
N ALA A 145 4.84 -5.98 8.41
CA ALA A 145 5.85 -6.37 7.44
C ALA A 145 6.89 -5.26 7.24
N MET A 146 6.45 -4.01 7.02
CA MET A 146 7.34 -2.85 6.94
C MET A 146 8.16 -2.69 8.22
N ARG A 147 7.55 -2.88 9.39
CA ARG A 147 8.21 -2.83 10.69
C ARG A 147 9.40 -3.79 10.79
N SER A 148 9.27 -4.98 10.21
CA SER A 148 10.34 -5.98 10.17
C SER A 148 11.49 -5.64 9.20
N LEU A 149 11.26 -4.75 8.24
CA LEU A 149 12.22 -4.37 7.21
C LEU A 149 13.01 -3.10 7.55
N VAL A 150 12.47 -2.24 8.41
CA VAL A 150 13.09 -0.97 8.83
C VAL A 150 13.71 -1.07 10.22
N GLN A 151 14.78 -0.31 10.49
CA GLN A 151 15.56 -0.47 11.73
C GLN A 151 15.64 0.81 12.56
N THR A 152 15.44 1.97 11.94
CA THR A 152 15.59 3.25 12.65
C THR A 152 14.45 3.47 13.63
N SER A 153 14.78 3.79 14.89
CA SER A 153 13.80 4.05 15.95
C SER A 153 12.80 5.16 15.60
N GLN A 154 13.21 6.14 14.79
CA GLN A 154 12.32 7.18 14.26
C GLN A 154 11.22 6.57 13.37
N VAL A 155 11.57 5.71 12.42
CA VAL A 155 10.62 5.08 11.50
C VAL A 155 9.70 4.12 12.24
N GLN A 156 10.21 3.44 13.26
CA GLN A 156 9.41 2.60 14.16
C GLN A 156 8.30 3.43 14.86
N LYS A 157 8.65 4.61 15.40
CA LYS A 157 7.65 5.53 15.99
C LYS A 157 6.64 6.04 14.96
N GLN A 158 7.07 6.30 13.72
CA GLN A 158 6.16 6.70 12.63
C GLN A 158 5.18 5.58 12.27
N LEU A 159 5.63 4.33 12.27
CA LEU A 159 4.76 3.16 12.10
C LEU A 159 3.74 3.03 13.23
N ASP A 160 4.15 3.27 14.49
CA ASP A 160 3.24 3.24 15.64
C ASP A 160 2.16 4.34 15.54
N ALA A 161 2.56 5.56 15.16
CA ALA A 161 1.62 6.66 14.94
C ALA A 161 0.64 6.36 13.81
N CYS A 162 1.13 5.82 12.69
CA CYS A 162 0.30 5.40 11.58
C CYS A 162 -0.67 4.28 12.00
N TYR A 163 -0.22 3.33 12.82
CA TYR A 163 -1.03 2.20 13.30
C TYR A 163 -2.21 2.74 14.12
N TYR A 164 -1.92 3.67 15.01
CA TYR A 164 -2.93 4.35 15.81
C TYR A 164 -3.94 5.10 14.93
N LEU A 165 -3.51 5.82 13.89
CA LEU A 165 -4.41 6.53 12.97
C LEU A 165 -5.33 5.57 12.20
N VAL A 166 -4.80 4.46 11.69
CA VAL A 166 -5.59 3.42 11.01
C VAL A 166 -6.65 2.86 11.96
N MET A 167 -6.27 2.46 13.17
CA MET A 167 -7.21 1.90 14.15
C MET A 167 -8.24 2.92 14.62
N LYS A 168 -7.83 4.17 14.83
CA LYS A 168 -8.71 5.26 15.23
C LYS A 168 -9.77 5.55 14.17
N MET A 169 -9.40 5.54 12.88
CA MET A 169 -10.32 5.83 11.79
C MET A 169 -11.20 4.63 11.43
N TYR A 170 -10.59 3.49 11.13
CA TYR A 170 -11.31 2.34 10.56
C TYR A 170 -11.79 1.35 11.60
N GLY A 171 -11.16 1.30 12.78
CA GLY A 171 -11.56 0.38 13.85
C GLY A 171 -12.94 0.68 14.44
N GLN A 172 -13.37 1.95 14.36
CA GLN A 172 -14.70 2.39 14.81
C GLN A 172 -15.79 2.26 13.74
N MET A 173 -15.42 1.97 12.49
CA MET A 173 -16.38 1.84 11.39
C MET A 173 -17.21 0.56 11.52
N THR A 174 -18.47 0.67 11.12
CA THR A 174 -19.38 -0.45 10.93
C THR A 174 -18.96 -1.30 9.72
N ASP A 175 -19.42 -2.55 9.69
CA ASP A 175 -19.12 -3.45 8.57
C ASP A 175 -19.67 -2.91 7.24
N GLY A 176 -20.81 -2.21 7.26
CA GLY A 176 -21.38 -1.56 6.07
C GLY A 176 -20.55 -0.37 5.57
N GLU A 177 -19.94 0.40 6.46
CA GLU A 177 -18.98 1.46 6.10
C GLU A 177 -17.71 0.88 5.50
N LEU A 178 -17.14 -0.15 6.14
CA LEU A 178 -15.96 -0.85 5.62
C LEU A 178 -16.26 -1.52 4.27
N GLN A 179 -17.48 -2.04 4.07
CA GLN A 179 -17.87 -2.61 2.79
C GLN A 179 -17.99 -1.53 1.70
N ARG A 180 -18.47 -0.33 2.04
CA ARG A 180 -18.46 0.83 1.11
C ARG A 180 -17.04 1.26 0.75
N VAL A 181 -16.13 1.26 1.72
CA VAL A 181 -14.70 1.51 1.49
C VAL A 181 -14.13 0.44 0.56
N ARG A 182 -14.39 -0.84 0.83
CA ARG A 182 -13.97 -1.97 -0.03
C ARG A 182 -14.47 -1.80 -1.47
N PHE A 183 -15.77 -1.56 -1.63
CA PHE A 183 -16.40 -1.34 -2.93
C PHE A 183 -15.72 -0.21 -3.70
N SER A 184 -15.43 0.90 -3.01
CA SER A 184 -14.78 2.04 -3.64
C SER A 184 -13.33 1.76 -4.05
N ILE A 185 -12.57 0.98 -3.26
CA ILE A 185 -11.23 0.50 -3.63
C ILE A 185 -11.31 -0.42 -4.85
N LEU A 186 -12.28 -1.34 -4.89
CA LEU A 186 -12.48 -2.23 -6.03
C LEU A 186 -12.82 -1.45 -7.31
N ASN A 187 -13.66 -0.42 -7.21
CA ASN A 187 -13.97 0.47 -8.32
C ASN A 187 -12.74 1.27 -8.79
N PHE A 188 -11.89 1.70 -7.86
CA PHE A 188 -10.61 2.31 -8.23
C PHE A 188 -9.76 1.36 -9.09
N PHE A 189 -9.72 0.07 -8.75
CA PHE A 189 -9.01 -0.96 -9.51
C PHE A 189 -9.80 -1.56 -10.68
N GLN A 190 -10.99 -1.03 -10.98
CA GLN A 190 -11.81 -1.48 -12.10
C GLN A 190 -11.04 -1.31 -13.41
N ASP A 191 -11.21 -2.29 -14.31
CA ASP A 191 -10.63 -2.35 -15.65
C ASP A 191 -9.10 -2.36 -15.74
N ILE A 192 -8.40 -2.39 -14.61
CA ILE A 192 -6.95 -2.62 -14.57
C ILE A 192 -6.69 -4.12 -14.75
N ARG A 193 -6.21 -4.50 -15.93
CA ARG A 193 -5.87 -5.88 -16.31
C ARG A 193 -4.43 -5.97 -16.77
N ILE A 194 -3.51 -6.06 -15.81
CA ILE A 194 -2.07 -6.15 -16.10
C ILE A 194 -1.60 -7.57 -15.84
N ARG A 195 -0.95 -8.18 -16.82
CA ARG A 195 -0.45 -9.55 -16.73
C ARG A 195 0.77 -9.61 -15.81
N VAL A 196 0.66 -10.38 -14.73
CA VAL A 196 1.74 -10.59 -13.77
C VAL A 196 2.18 -12.05 -13.86
N SER A 197 3.44 -12.27 -14.24
CA SER A 197 3.97 -13.61 -14.54
C SER A 197 3.83 -14.59 -13.37
N ILE A 198 4.03 -14.13 -12.12
CA ILE A 198 3.87 -14.99 -10.95
C ILE A 198 2.40 -15.39 -10.72
N PHE A 199 1.45 -14.53 -11.06
CA PHE A 199 0.02 -14.84 -10.95
C PHE A 199 -0.45 -15.79 -12.05
N LEU A 200 0.05 -15.61 -13.27
CA LEU A 200 -0.18 -16.55 -14.36
C LEU A 200 0.36 -17.95 -14.01
N ARG A 201 1.59 -18.05 -13.50
CA ARG A 201 2.20 -19.33 -13.11
C ARG A 201 1.46 -20.03 -11.95
N LYS A 202 0.89 -19.25 -11.02
CA LYS A 202 0.11 -19.78 -9.89
C LYS A 202 -1.35 -20.07 -10.26
N GLY A 203 -1.77 -19.82 -11.50
CA GLY A 203 -3.15 -20.05 -11.95
C GLY A 203 -4.19 -19.12 -11.32
N VAL A 204 -3.76 -18.06 -10.62
CA VAL A 204 -4.67 -17.09 -10.00
C VAL A 204 -5.13 -16.00 -10.98
N GLN A 205 -4.47 -15.89 -12.13
CA GLN A 205 -4.80 -14.93 -13.18
C GLN A 205 -4.90 -15.65 -14.53
N ASN A 206 -5.86 -15.23 -15.34
CA ASN A 206 -6.04 -15.64 -16.74
C ASN A 206 -5.07 -14.89 -17.68
N ASN A 207 -4.91 -15.40 -18.90
CA ASN A 207 -4.05 -14.77 -19.91
C ASN A 207 -4.48 -13.35 -20.31
N ASP A 208 -5.75 -12.99 -20.14
CA ASP A 208 -6.30 -11.66 -20.37
C ASP A 208 -6.05 -10.67 -19.21
N GLY A 209 -5.36 -11.12 -18.14
CA GLY A 209 -5.08 -10.32 -16.97
C GLY A 209 -6.21 -10.27 -15.93
N SER A 210 -7.33 -10.96 -16.14
CA SER A 210 -8.39 -11.09 -15.15
C SER A 210 -8.01 -12.06 -14.03
N PHE A 211 -8.48 -11.81 -12.81
CA PHE A 211 -8.26 -12.73 -11.69
C PHE A 211 -9.30 -13.85 -11.68
N VAL A 212 -8.84 -15.06 -11.35
CA VAL A 212 -9.70 -16.21 -11.07
C VAL A 212 -10.12 -16.12 -9.60
N ILE A 213 -11.42 -15.97 -9.35
CA ILE A 213 -11.98 -15.98 -8.00
C ILE A 213 -12.44 -17.41 -7.71
N PRO A 214 -11.84 -18.12 -6.74
CA PRO A 214 -12.24 -19.48 -6.41
C PRO A 214 -13.71 -19.55 -5.97
N SER A 215 -14.49 -20.43 -6.59
CA SER A 215 -15.94 -20.60 -6.35
C SER A 215 -16.27 -21.41 -5.09
N ASP A 216 -15.27 -21.99 -4.43
CA ASP A 216 -15.34 -22.73 -3.16
C ASP A 216 -15.43 -21.81 -1.92
N LEU A 217 -16.02 -20.63 -2.09
CA LEU A 217 -16.46 -19.74 -1.00
C LEU A 217 -17.74 -20.29 -0.36
N THR A 218 -17.68 -21.49 0.23
CA THR A 218 -18.67 -21.84 1.27
C THR A 218 -18.57 -20.77 2.36
N ILE A 219 -19.69 -20.09 2.62
CA ILE A 219 -19.85 -19.22 3.78
C ILE A 219 -19.84 -20.16 5.00
N SER A 220 -18.65 -20.54 5.48
CA SER A 220 -18.53 -21.34 6.71
C SER A 220 -18.96 -20.46 7.88
N TYR A 221 -20.09 -20.83 8.49
CA TYR A 221 -20.65 -20.19 9.67
C TYR A 221 -19.72 -20.27 10.90
N ASP A 222 -18.74 -21.17 10.90
CA ASP A 222 -17.77 -21.35 11.98
C ASP A 222 -16.31 -21.29 11.49
N MET A 223 -15.68 -20.12 11.62
CA MET A 223 -14.22 -19.97 11.47
C MET A 223 -13.67 -19.19 12.67
N THR A 224 -13.21 -19.93 13.67
CA THR A 224 -12.50 -19.42 14.84
C THR A 224 -11.26 -18.61 14.43
N VAL A 225 -10.93 -17.61 15.27
CA VAL A 225 -9.94 -16.53 15.07
C VAL A 225 -8.55 -17.03 14.58
N GLY A 226 -8.17 -18.28 14.86
CA GLY A 226 -6.86 -18.85 14.51
C GLY A 226 -6.62 -19.13 13.02
N ASN A 227 -7.65 -19.42 12.22
CA ASN A 227 -7.48 -19.72 10.79
C ASN A 227 -7.45 -18.46 9.90
N ARG A 228 -7.88 -17.30 10.42
CA ARG A 228 -7.83 -16.01 9.72
C ARG A 228 -6.40 -15.54 9.45
N PHE A 229 -5.53 -15.62 10.47
CA PHE A 229 -4.11 -15.22 10.36
C PHE A 229 -3.29 -16.07 9.36
N LYS A 230 -3.64 -17.34 9.17
CA LYS A 230 -2.89 -18.25 8.27
C LYS A 230 -3.12 -17.94 6.79
N ARG A 231 -4.30 -17.45 6.38
CA ARG A 231 -4.62 -17.12 4.98
C ARG A 231 -4.13 -15.74 4.55
N THR A 232 -4.20 -14.72 5.40
CA THR A 232 -3.57 -13.42 5.11
C THR A 232 -2.05 -13.56 5.01
N ARG A 233 -1.43 -14.40 5.85
CA ARG A 233 -0.03 -14.82 5.68
C ARG A 233 0.23 -15.59 4.39
N MET A 234 -0.75 -16.31 3.84
CA MET A 234 -0.64 -17.01 2.56
C MET A 234 -0.55 -16.03 1.38
N VAL A 235 -1.29 -14.91 1.43
CA VAL A 235 -1.21 -13.84 0.42
C VAL A 235 0.12 -13.10 0.49
N VAL A 236 0.62 -12.79 1.69
CA VAL A 236 1.99 -12.27 1.89
C VAL A 236 3.03 -13.30 1.41
N LYS A 237 2.78 -14.59 1.60
CA LYS A 237 3.63 -15.67 1.04
C LYS A 237 3.59 -15.75 -0.49
N ILE A 238 2.46 -15.45 -1.14
CA ILE A 238 2.39 -15.45 -2.61
C ILE A 238 3.35 -14.43 -3.20
N VAL A 239 3.60 -13.32 -2.49
CA VAL A 239 4.62 -12.35 -2.87
C VAL A 239 6.03 -12.82 -2.43
N LEU A 240 6.17 -13.53 -1.29
CA LEU A 240 7.46 -13.99 -0.68
C LEU A 240 8.08 -15.25 -1.29
N THR A 241 7.39 -15.94 -2.19
CA THR A 241 7.88 -17.16 -2.88
C THR A 241 7.51 -17.11 -4.35
#